data_AF-A0A9R1RLT8-F1
#
_entry.id   AF-A0A9R1RLT8-F1
#
_cell.length_a   1.000
_cell.length_b   1.000
_cell.length_c   1.000
_cell.angle_alpha   90.00
_cell.angle_beta   90.00
_cell.angle_gamma   90.00
#
_symmetry.space_group_name_H-M   'P 1'
#
loop_
_entity.id
_entity.type
_entity.pdbx_description
1 polymer ?
#
loop_
_entity_poly.entity_id
_entity_poly.type
_entity_poly.pdbx_seq_one_letter_code
_entity_poly.pdbx_strand_id
1 'polypeptide(L)'
;MALAGPSHLLSSSSACLRRLNPLLFFAHRRPAWTPRRAAHRFCAAVASERDVFTSPEVAKSFDFTSEERIYKWWESQGFFKPNFDRGGDPFVIPMPPANVTGSLHMGHAMFVTLEDIMIRYFRMNGRPALWIPGTDHAGIATQLVVEKMLAAEGVKIADLTREEFTKRVWEWKEKYGSTITNQIKRLGASCDWTRECFTLDDQLSHAVVEAFIRLHEKGLIYQGIIIRHGYMFYYKK
;
A
#
# COMPACT_ATOMS: atom_id res chain seq x y z
N MET A 1 -22.14 39.23 -62.65
CA MET A 1 -23.04 38.20 -63.23
C MET A 1 -23.45 37.29 -62.08
N ALA A 2 -24.48 37.68 -61.35
CA ALA A 2 -25.90 37.44 -61.64
C ALA A 2 -26.32 36.04 -61.14
N LEU A 3 -26.95 35.98 -59.95
CA LEU A 3 -28.40 35.82 -59.71
C LEU A 3 -28.77 34.31 -59.71
N ALA A 4 -29.53 33.71 -58.79
CA ALA A 4 -30.48 34.21 -57.80
C ALA A 4 -30.71 33.12 -56.70
N GLY A 5 -31.17 33.55 -55.51
CA GLY A 5 -31.72 32.68 -54.46
C GLY A 5 -33.21 32.35 -54.69
N PRO A 6 -34.06 32.42 -53.66
CA PRO A 6 -34.23 31.42 -52.60
C PRO A 6 -35.72 30.98 -52.47
N SER A 7 -36.01 29.98 -51.64
CA SER A 7 -37.36 29.77 -51.09
C SER A 7 -37.30 29.43 -49.61
N HIS A 8 -37.85 30.34 -48.82
CA HIS A 8 -37.91 30.40 -47.37
C HIS A 8 -39.09 29.61 -46.76
N LEU A 9 -39.08 29.59 -45.41
CA LEU A 9 -40.17 29.39 -44.44
C LEU A 9 -40.28 27.92 -43.97
N LEU A 10 -40.19 27.56 -42.68
CA LEU A 10 -40.65 28.16 -41.42
C LEU A 10 -39.71 27.72 -40.28
N SER A 11 -39.19 28.62 -39.44
CA SER A 11 -39.73 28.97 -38.12
C SER A 11 -40.05 27.78 -37.20
N SER A 12 -39.23 27.57 -36.16
CA SER A 12 -39.64 27.85 -34.76
C SER A 12 -38.54 27.45 -33.77
N SER A 13 -38.09 28.44 -33.00
CA SER A 13 -37.38 28.28 -31.73
C SER A 13 -38.23 27.56 -30.70
N SER A 14 -37.68 26.59 -29.98
CA SER A 14 -38.02 26.30 -28.58
C SER A 14 -37.05 25.23 -28.06
N ALA A 15 -36.10 25.62 -27.22
CA ALA A 15 -36.22 25.55 -25.78
C ALA A 15 -35.90 24.15 -25.23
N CYS A 16 -34.73 24.10 -24.60
CA CYS A 16 -34.35 23.18 -23.55
C CYS A 16 -35.57 22.81 -22.67
N LEU A 17 -35.99 21.56 -22.74
CA LEU A 17 -36.83 20.94 -21.73
C LEU A 17 -36.20 19.62 -21.32
N ARG A 18 -35.50 19.70 -20.19
CA ARG A 18 -35.23 18.57 -19.30
C ARG A 18 -36.56 17.83 -19.08
N ARG A 19 -36.73 16.68 -19.73
CA ARG A 19 -37.76 15.71 -19.34
C ARG A 19 -37.24 14.95 -18.12
N LEU A 20 -37.55 15.49 -16.94
CA LEU A 20 -37.61 14.69 -15.72
C LEU A 20 -38.66 13.61 -15.94
N ASN A 21 -38.24 12.35 -16.00
CA ASN A 21 -39.17 11.22 -15.99
C ASN A 21 -39.47 10.86 -14.53
N PRO A 22 -40.70 11.06 -14.04
CA PRO A 22 -41.07 10.69 -12.69
C PRO A 22 -41.47 9.21 -12.67
N LEU A 23 -41.08 8.49 -11.60
CA LEU A 23 -41.56 7.15 -11.27
C LEU A 23 -41.07 6.01 -12.18
N LEU A 24 -39.83 5.57 -11.97
CA LEU A 24 -39.45 4.17 -12.17
C LEU A 24 -38.96 3.63 -10.83
N PHE A 25 -39.91 3.35 -9.94
CA PHE A 25 -39.69 2.40 -8.85
C PHE A 25 -39.46 1.02 -9.49
N PHE A 26 -38.19 0.63 -9.63
CA PHE A 26 -37.86 -0.78 -9.83
C PHE A 26 -38.22 -1.53 -8.54
N ALA A 27 -39.43 -2.07 -8.51
CA ALA A 27 -39.83 -3.06 -7.53
C ALA A 27 -39.01 -4.34 -7.79
N HIS A 28 -37.84 -4.45 -7.17
CA HIS A 28 -37.22 -5.77 -7.00
C HIS A 28 -38.16 -6.62 -6.15
N ARG A 29 -38.90 -7.52 -6.81
CA ARG A 29 -39.58 -8.63 -6.14
C ARG A 29 -38.53 -9.39 -5.34
N ARG A 30 -38.59 -9.29 -4.01
CA ARG A 30 -37.87 -10.21 -3.12
C ARG A 30 -38.41 -11.62 -3.39
N PRO A 31 -37.57 -12.66 -3.55
CA PRO A 31 -38.08 -14.02 -3.57
C PRO A 31 -38.71 -14.30 -2.20
N ALA A 32 -39.90 -14.89 -2.19
CA ALA A 32 -40.54 -15.35 -0.97
C ALA A 32 -39.65 -16.41 -0.31
N TRP A 33 -39.10 -16.09 0.86
CA TRP A 33 -38.33 -17.02 1.65
C TRP A 33 -39.29 -18.04 2.28
N THR A 34 -39.38 -19.23 1.70
CA THR A 34 -39.98 -20.38 2.37
C THR A 34 -38.94 -21.02 3.27
N PRO A 35 -39.14 -21.15 4.59
CA PRO A 35 -38.20 -21.85 5.44
C PRO A 35 -38.30 -23.35 5.13
N ARG A 36 -37.41 -23.86 4.29
CA ARG A 36 -37.19 -25.31 4.17
C ARG A 36 -36.54 -25.73 5.49
N ARG A 37 -37.32 -26.32 6.41
CA ARG A 37 -36.76 -27.02 7.58
C ARG A 37 -35.88 -28.15 7.07
N ALA A 38 -34.58 -27.91 6.98
CA ALA A 38 -33.60 -28.98 6.94
C ALA A 38 -33.71 -29.68 8.30
N ALA A 39 -34.15 -30.94 8.30
CA ALA A 39 -34.05 -31.78 9.47
C ALA A 39 -32.56 -31.98 9.77
N HIS A 40 -32.01 -31.15 10.66
CA HIS A 40 -30.73 -31.43 11.27
C HIS A 40 -30.89 -32.76 12.00
N ARG A 41 -30.29 -33.83 11.45
CA ARG A 41 -30.01 -35.03 12.22
C ARG A 41 -29.08 -34.58 13.35
N PHE A 42 -29.66 -34.36 14.53
CA PHE A 42 -28.90 -34.28 15.76
C PHE A 42 -28.19 -35.63 15.91
N CYS A 43 -26.89 -35.64 15.63
CA CYS A 43 -26.04 -36.72 16.10
C CYS A 43 -25.92 -36.51 17.60
N ALA A 44 -26.79 -37.16 18.38
CA ALA A 44 -26.65 -37.22 19.82
C ALA A 44 -25.42 -38.08 20.11
N ALA A 45 -24.28 -37.42 20.30
CA ALA A 45 -23.13 -38.06 20.91
C ALA A 45 -23.56 -38.48 22.32
N VAL A 46 -23.57 -39.79 22.56
CA VAL A 46 -23.77 -40.36 23.90
C VAL A 46 -22.65 -39.81 24.77
N ALA A 47 -23.00 -38.91 25.68
CA ALA A 47 -22.08 -38.39 26.67
C ALA A 47 -21.64 -39.54 27.57
N SER A 48 -20.38 -39.94 27.44
CA SER A 48 -19.68 -40.74 28.46
C SER A 48 -19.74 -39.95 29.76
N GLU A 49 -20.41 -40.52 30.77
CA GLU A 49 -20.42 -39.96 32.11
C GLU A 49 -18.98 -39.85 32.62
N ARG A 50 -18.60 -38.63 33.04
CA ARG A 50 -17.27 -38.16 33.47
C ARG A 50 -16.38 -37.58 32.37
N ASP A 51 -16.83 -36.49 31.78
CA ASP A 51 -15.96 -35.33 31.54
C ASP A 51 -16.85 -34.09 31.49
N VAL A 52 -16.86 -33.34 32.59
CA VAL A 52 -17.44 -31.99 32.60
C VAL A 52 -16.63 -31.19 31.59
N PHE A 53 -17.25 -30.75 30.49
CA PHE A 53 -16.62 -29.75 29.61
C PHE A 53 -16.50 -28.45 30.41
N THR A 54 -15.42 -28.32 31.17
CA THR A 54 -14.99 -27.08 31.76
C THR A 54 -14.53 -26.18 30.62
N SER A 55 -15.32 -25.15 30.32
CA SER A 55 -14.84 -24.03 29.50
C SER A 55 -13.50 -23.57 30.10
N PRO A 56 -12.44 -23.39 29.31
CA PRO A 56 -11.17 -22.89 29.83
C PRO A 56 -11.43 -21.61 30.62
N GLU A 57 -10.88 -21.53 31.83
CA GLU A 57 -10.98 -20.33 32.68
C GLU A 57 -10.47 -19.13 31.87
N VAL A 58 -11.36 -18.18 31.61
CA VAL A 58 -11.01 -16.96 30.89
C VAL A 58 -10.15 -16.12 31.83
N ALA A 59 -8.93 -15.79 31.40
CA ALA A 59 -8.03 -14.94 32.16
C ALA A 59 -8.69 -13.60 32.49
N LYS A 60 -8.48 -13.11 33.72
CA LYS A 60 -9.05 -11.83 34.19
C LYS A 60 -8.49 -10.60 33.47
N SER A 61 -7.29 -10.70 32.90
CA SER A 61 -6.61 -9.64 32.16
C SER A 61 -6.11 -10.15 30.81
N PHE A 62 -6.16 -9.29 29.79
CA PHE A 62 -5.59 -9.60 28.48
C PHE A 62 -4.07 -9.56 28.52
N ASP A 63 -3.43 -10.58 27.98
CA ASP A 63 -1.98 -10.67 27.83
C ASP A 63 -1.56 -10.22 26.43
N PHE A 64 -0.92 -9.04 26.35
CA PHE A 64 -0.44 -8.44 25.10
C PHE A 64 0.71 -9.22 24.44
N THR A 65 1.37 -10.14 25.14
CA THR A 65 2.39 -10.99 24.52
C THR A 65 1.79 -11.96 23.51
N SER A 66 0.49 -12.26 23.63
CA SER A 66 -0.24 -13.14 22.71
C SER A 66 -0.37 -12.60 21.27
N GLU A 67 -0.24 -11.29 21.07
CA GLU A 67 -0.38 -10.64 19.76
C GLU A 67 0.64 -11.13 18.73
N GLU A 68 1.89 -11.39 19.16
CA GLU A 68 2.94 -11.86 18.26
C GLU A 68 2.59 -13.22 17.66
N ARG A 69 2.04 -14.11 18.47
CA ARG A 69 1.57 -15.44 18.03
C ARG A 69 0.43 -15.32 17.03
N ILE A 70 -0.53 -14.42 17.27
CA ILE A 70 -1.68 -14.20 16.38
C ILE A 70 -1.21 -13.67 15.02
N TYR A 71 -0.29 -12.69 15.04
CA TYR A 71 0.24 -12.10 13.83
C TYR A 71 1.01 -13.12 12.97
N LYS A 72 1.91 -13.91 13.60
CA LYS A 72 2.63 -15.00 12.93
C LYS A 72 1.68 -16.01 12.30
N TRP A 73 0.57 -16.32 12.98
CA TRP A 73 -0.46 -17.18 12.42
C TRP A 73 -1.09 -16.57 11.16
N TRP A 74 -1.54 -15.30 11.19
CA TRP A 74 -2.08 -14.63 10.01
C TRP A 74 -1.11 -14.60 8.82
N GLU A 75 0.15 -14.29 9.09
CA GLU A 75 1.20 -14.25 8.07
C GLU A 75 1.40 -15.63 7.43
N SER A 76 1.52 -16.69 8.25
CA SER A 76 1.69 -18.07 7.77
C SER A 76 0.51 -18.62 6.96
N GLN A 77 -0.71 -18.15 7.24
CA GLN A 77 -1.90 -18.52 6.46
C GLN A 77 -2.05 -17.71 5.17
N GLY A 78 -1.22 -16.68 4.96
CA GLY A 78 -1.28 -15.84 3.76
C GLY A 78 -2.51 -14.94 3.69
N PHE A 79 -3.15 -14.63 4.82
CA PHE A 79 -4.39 -13.82 4.86
C PHE A 79 -4.22 -12.37 4.37
N PHE A 80 -2.98 -11.90 4.23
CA PHE A 80 -2.69 -10.55 3.76
C PHE A 80 -2.71 -10.43 2.23
N LYS A 81 -2.71 -11.55 1.51
CA LYS A 81 -2.75 -11.56 0.05
C LYS A 81 -4.15 -11.20 -0.46
N PRO A 82 -4.26 -10.50 -1.61
CA PRO A 82 -5.55 -10.24 -2.22
C PRO A 82 -6.22 -11.55 -2.67
N ASN A 83 -7.50 -11.70 -2.35
CA ASN A 83 -8.33 -12.81 -2.84
C ASN A 83 -9.22 -12.29 -3.98
N PHE A 84 -9.11 -12.91 -5.16
CA PHE A 84 -9.88 -12.54 -6.35
C PHE A 84 -11.11 -13.42 -6.58
N ASP A 85 -11.33 -14.46 -5.78
CA ASP A 85 -12.40 -15.46 -5.94
C ASP A 85 -13.80 -14.84 -5.79
N ARG A 86 -13.91 -13.78 -4.98
CA ARG A 86 -15.19 -13.09 -4.72
C ARG A 86 -15.55 -12.03 -5.77
N GLY A 87 -14.65 -11.76 -6.71
CA GLY A 87 -14.79 -10.68 -7.69
C GLY A 87 -14.75 -9.28 -7.05
N GLY A 88 -15.11 -8.27 -7.83
CA GLY A 88 -15.15 -6.86 -7.41
C GLY A 88 -13.87 -6.08 -7.70
N ASP A 89 -13.99 -4.75 -7.67
CA ASP A 89 -12.90 -3.86 -8.05
C ASP A 89 -11.77 -3.90 -7.01
N PRO A 90 -10.51 -4.10 -7.42
CA PRO A 90 -9.36 -4.08 -6.52
C PRO A 90 -9.27 -2.79 -5.71
N PHE A 91 -8.82 -2.91 -4.48
CA PHE A 91 -8.47 -1.79 -3.64
C PHE A 91 -6.98 -1.87 -3.31
N VAL A 92 -6.20 -0.93 -3.84
CA VAL A 92 -4.73 -0.99 -3.75
C VAL A 92 -4.21 0.27 -3.07
N ILE A 93 -3.37 0.08 -2.05
CA ILE A 93 -2.63 1.17 -1.41
C ILE A 93 -1.13 0.84 -1.53
N PRO A 94 -0.29 1.71 -2.11
CA PRO A 94 1.14 1.66 -1.88
C PRO A 94 1.46 2.26 -0.51
N MET A 95 2.10 1.50 0.37
CA MET A 95 2.56 2.02 1.66
C MET A 95 3.63 3.10 1.39
N PRO A 96 3.54 4.30 2.00
CA PRO A 96 4.62 5.27 1.97
C PRO A 96 5.90 4.62 2.51
N PRO A 97 6.95 4.44 1.68
CA PRO A 97 8.11 3.67 2.08
C PRO A 97 8.89 4.43 3.16
N ALA A 98 9.22 3.75 4.25
CA ALA A 98 10.00 4.36 5.32
C ALA A 98 11.48 4.50 4.90
N ASN A 99 12.08 5.64 5.23
CA ASN A 99 13.50 5.90 4.97
C ASN A 99 14.36 4.98 5.85
N VAL A 100 15.40 4.37 5.28
CA VAL A 100 16.32 3.48 6.03
C VAL A 100 17.35 4.28 6.86
N THR A 101 16.88 5.26 7.62
CA THR A 101 17.68 6.19 8.42
C THR A 101 17.66 5.91 9.92
N GLY A 102 16.94 4.86 10.36
CA GLY A 102 16.84 4.52 11.78
C GLY A 102 15.53 3.78 12.13
N SER A 103 14.98 4.08 13.31
CA SER A 103 13.73 3.51 13.83
C SER A 103 12.51 4.34 13.46
N LEU A 104 11.35 3.69 13.42
CA LEU A 104 10.05 4.36 13.26
C LEU A 104 9.68 5.18 14.51
N HIS A 105 8.85 6.19 14.29
CA HIS A 105 8.29 7.08 15.33
C HIS A 105 6.76 7.10 15.27
N MET A 106 6.08 7.77 16.21
CA MET A 106 4.60 7.78 16.30
C MET A 106 3.89 8.23 15.02
N GLY A 107 4.46 9.18 14.27
CA GLY A 107 3.94 9.54 12.95
C GLY A 107 3.86 8.36 11.97
N HIS A 108 4.78 7.41 12.04
CA HIS A 108 4.72 6.19 11.24
C HIS A 108 3.58 5.27 11.71
N ALA A 109 3.45 5.09 13.02
CA ALA A 109 2.35 4.31 13.59
C ALA A 109 0.97 4.86 13.18
N MET A 110 0.83 6.18 13.09
CA MET A 110 -0.41 6.83 12.66
C MET A 110 -0.81 6.44 11.23
N PHE A 111 0.09 6.59 10.23
CA PHE A 111 -0.28 6.25 8.85
C PHE A 111 -0.49 4.73 8.67
N VAL A 112 0.36 3.91 9.31
CA VAL A 112 0.22 2.44 9.28
C VAL A 112 -1.15 2.03 9.80
N THR A 113 -1.61 2.65 10.90
CA THR A 113 -2.93 2.37 11.48
C THR A 113 -4.06 2.74 10.52
N LEU A 114 -3.99 3.93 9.89
CA LEU A 114 -5.05 4.39 9.00
C LEU A 114 -5.15 3.53 7.73
N GLU A 115 -4.02 3.24 7.09
CA GLU A 115 -3.99 2.41 5.88
C GLU A 115 -4.42 0.97 6.19
N ASP A 116 -3.99 0.40 7.32
CA ASP A 116 -4.39 -0.95 7.73
C ASP A 116 -5.90 -1.06 7.97
N ILE A 117 -6.52 -0.06 8.60
CA ILE A 117 -7.98 0.00 8.79
C ILE A 117 -8.69 -0.04 7.44
N MET A 118 -8.24 0.76 6.47
CA MET A 118 -8.84 0.79 5.13
C MET A 118 -8.71 -0.57 4.44
N ILE A 119 -7.52 -1.17 4.49
CA ILE A 119 -7.24 -2.47 3.88
C ILE A 119 -8.10 -3.56 4.48
N ARG A 120 -8.20 -3.63 5.81
CA ARG A 120 -9.07 -4.60 6.50
C ARG A 120 -10.53 -4.39 6.14
N TYR A 121 -11.00 -3.15 6.15
CA TYR A 121 -12.39 -2.82 5.81
C TYR A 121 -12.75 -3.32 4.41
N PHE A 122 -11.94 -3.00 3.39
CA PHE A 122 -12.22 -3.44 2.02
C PHE A 122 -12.03 -4.94 1.81
N ARG A 123 -11.04 -5.57 2.47
CA ARG A 123 -10.86 -7.02 2.46
C ARG A 123 -12.07 -7.74 3.06
N MET A 124 -12.60 -7.26 4.18
CA MET A 124 -13.79 -7.80 4.84
C MET A 124 -15.06 -7.61 4.02
N ASN A 125 -15.15 -6.52 3.25
CA ASN A 125 -16.23 -6.30 2.28
C ASN A 125 -16.10 -7.17 1.01
N GLY A 126 -15.13 -8.08 0.96
CA GLY A 126 -14.96 -9.03 -0.13
C GLY A 126 -14.24 -8.49 -1.36
N ARG A 127 -13.68 -7.28 -1.31
CA ARG A 127 -12.87 -6.73 -2.40
C ARG A 127 -11.44 -7.29 -2.35
N PRO A 128 -10.77 -7.48 -3.50
CA PRO A 128 -9.35 -7.81 -3.53
C PRO A 128 -8.53 -6.60 -3.04
N ALA A 129 -8.22 -6.59 -1.74
CA ALA A 129 -7.44 -5.53 -1.11
C ALA A 129 -5.94 -5.88 -1.08
N LEU A 130 -5.11 -5.01 -1.64
CA LEU A 130 -3.66 -5.14 -1.70
C LEU A 130 -3.00 -3.92 -1.05
N TRP A 131 -2.14 -4.17 -0.06
CA TRP A 131 -1.30 -3.15 0.54
C TRP A 131 0.15 -3.53 0.29
N ILE A 132 0.87 -2.69 -0.45
CA ILE A 132 2.22 -2.99 -0.93
C ILE A 132 3.23 -2.36 0.05
N PRO A 133 3.99 -3.16 0.80
CA PRO A 133 5.03 -2.63 1.70
C PRO A 133 6.29 -2.25 0.91
N GLY A 134 7.06 -1.32 1.46
CA GLY A 134 8.38 -1.01 0.91
C GLY A 134 9.21 -0.09 1.79
N THR A 135 10.48 0.05 1.44
CA THR A 135 11.45 0.91 2.12
C THR A 135 12.20 1.80 1.13
N ASP A 136 12.60 2.99 1.57
CA ASP A 136 13.28 3.99 0.74
C ASP A 136 14.76 4.10 1.13
N HIS A 137 15.63 3.97 0.14
CA HIS A 137 17.07 4.21 0.26
C HIS A 137 17.42 5.61 0.75
N ALA A 138 16.52 6.60 0.57
CA ALA A 138 16.63 7.95 1.11
C ALA A 138 17.97 8.66 0.81
N GLY A 139 18.61 8.35 -0.33
CA GLY A 139 19.87 8.92 -0.85
C GLY A 139 20.76 9.65 0.17
N ILE A 140 20.66 10.98 0.20
CA ILE A 140 21.48 11.86 1.04
C ILE A 140 21.26 11.61 2.54
N ALA A 141 20.03 11.33 2.96
CA ALA A 141 19.72 11.10 4.37
C ALA A 141 20.41 9.83 4.90
N THR A 142 20.38 8.74 4.13
CA THR A 142 21.09 7.50 4.50
C THR A 142 22.59 7.72 4.51
N GLN A 143 23.13 8.43 3.51
CA GLN A 143 24.55 8.79 3.48
C GLN A 143 24.95 9.53 4.76
N LEU A 144 24.25 10.61 5.14
CA LEU A 144 24.57 11.39 6.35
C LEU A 144 24.54 10.56 7.64
N VAL A 145 23.64 9.58 7.74
CA VAL A 145 23.56 8.72 8.92
C VAL A 145 24.71 7.71 8.95
N VAL A 146 25.05 7.10 7.81
CA VAL A 146 26.21 6.19 7.69
C VAL A 146 27.51 6.94 7.95
N GLU A 147 27.63 8.18 7.47
CA GLU A 147 28.79 9.05 7.74
C GLU A 147 28.95 9.34 9.24
N LYS A 148 27.85 9.63 9.95
CA LYS A 148 27.87 9.80 11.41
C LYS A 148 28.27 8.53 12.16
N MET A 149 27.80 7.36 11.69
CA MET A 149 28.20 6.07 12.25
C MET A 149 29.69 5.82 12.07
N LEU A 150 30.22 6.02 10.86
CA LEU A 150 31.65 5.87 10.55
C LEU A 150 32.51 6.82 11.40
N ALA A 151 32.07 8.07 11.56
CA ALA A 151 32.76 9.03 12.42
C ALA A 151 32.80 8.57 13.89
N ALA A 152 31.74 7.94 14.40
CA ALA A 152 31.71 7.36 15.74
C ALA A 152 32.62 6.13 15.89
N GLU A 153 32.85 5.39 14.81
CA GLU A 153 33.85 4.31 14.73
C GLU A 153 35.28 4.84 14.54
N GLY A 154 35.47 6.15 14.38
CA GLY A 154 36.77 6.78 14.12
C GLY A 154 37.25 6.68 12.66
N VAL A 155 36.37 6.24 11.74
CA VAL A 155 36.68 6.09 10.31
C VAL A 155 36.26 7.35 9.55
N LYS A 156 37.17 7.94 8.76
CA LYS A 156 36.84 9.07 7.89
C LYS A 156 36.44 8.57 6.50
N ILE A 157 35.41 9.20 5.94
CA ILE A 157 34.92 8.88 4.58
C ILE A 157 35.99 9.12 3.52
N ALA A 158 36.83 10.12 3.72
CA ALA A 158 37.93 10.45 2.81
C ALA A 158 38.97 9.31 2.68
N ASP A 159 39.01 8.43 3.68
CA ASP A 159 39.92 7.28 3.70
C ASP A 159 39.29 6.03 3.04
N LEU A 160 38.01 6.10 2.65
CA LEU A 160 37.27 4.99 2.03
C LEU A 160 37.15 5.17 0.52
N THR A 161 37.27 4.07 -0.21
CA THR A 161 36.89 4.01 -1.61
C THR A 161 35.37 4.02 -1.78
N ARG A 162 34.89 4.32 -3.00
CA ARG A 162 33.45 4.31 -3.31
C ARG A 162 32.82 2.94 -3.05
N GLU A 163 33.54 1.86 -3.35
CA GLU A 163 33.08 0.49 -3.19
C GLU A 163 32.93 0.12 -1.70
N GLU A 164 33.94 0.44 -0.89
CA GLU A 164 33.90 0.22 0.55
C GLU A 164 32.77 1.01 1.22
N PHE A 165 32.61 2.29 0.84
CA PHE A 165 31.51 3.11 1.35
C PHE A 165 30.14 2.52 0.97
N THR A 166 29.99 2.10 -0.29
CA THR A 166 28.74 1.49 -0.77
C THR A 166 28.42 0.21 0.00
N LYS A 167 29.42 -0.61 0.31
CA LYS A 167 29.25 -1.81 1.14
C LYS A 167 28.74 -1.46 2.54
N ARG A 168 29.30 -0.44 3.19
CA ARG A 168 28.82 0.03 4.51
C ARG A 168 27.37 0.52 4.47
N VAL A 169 26.96 1.18 3.38
CA VAL A 169 25.56 1.61 3.18
C VAL A 169 24.62 0.40 3.05
N TRP A 170 25.03 -0.65 2.35
CA TRP A 170 24.23 -1.88 2.25
C TRP A 170 24.13 -2.62 3.60
N GLU A 171 25.23 -2.73 4.35
CA GLU A 171 25.22 -3.30 5.70
C GLU A 171 24.28 -2.53 6.64
N TRP A 172 24.29 -1.20 6.55
CA TRP A 172 23.34 -0.34 7.25
C TRP A 172 21.89 -0.66 6.84
N LYS A 173 21.63 -0.77 5.53
CA LYS A 173 20.29 -1.06 5.01
C LYS A 173 19.75 -2.38 5.54
N GLU A 174 20.55 -3.44 5.59
CA GLU A 174 20.10 -4.74 6.08
C GLU A 174 19.74 -4.69 7.59
N LYS A 175 20.57 -4.02 8.39
CA LYS A 175 20.34 -3.89 9.84
C LYS A 175 19.10 -3.05 10.16
N TYR A 176 18.96 -1.89 9.54
CA TYR A 176 17.86 -0.96 9.86
C TYR A 176 16.58 -1.25 9.07
N GLY A 177 16.70 -1.76 7.84
CA GLY A 177 15.56 -2.24 7.06
C GLY A 177 14.80 -3.35 7.78
N SER A 178 15.52 -4.38 8.27
CA SER A 178 14.89 -5.45 9.07
C SER A 178 14.24 -4.93 10.36
N THR A 179 14.85 -3.94 11.01
CA THR A 179 14.28 -3.29 12.21
C THR A 179 12.95 -2.58 11.89
N ILE A 180 12.90 -1.80 10.80
CA ILE A 180 11.71 -1.12 10.33
C ILE A 180 10.60 -2.12 10.00
N THR A 181 10.91 -3.15 9.22
CA THR A 181 9.96 -4.20 8.85
C THR A 181 9.39 -4.88 10.09
N ASN A 182 10.23 -5.21 11.08
CA ASN A 182 9.77 -5.79 12.34
C ASN A 182 8.88 -4.85 13.16
N GLN A 183 9.18 -3.54 13.18
CA GLN A 183 8.34 -2.55 13.85
C GLN A 183 6.95 -2.45 13.20
N ILE A 184 6.88 -2.44 11.87
CA ILE A 184 5.61 -2.42 11.12
C ILE A 184 4.82 -3.70 11.36
N LYS A 185 5.48 -4.87 11.35
CA LYS A 185 4.86 -6.16 11.73
C LYS A 185 4.32 -6.13 13.16
N ARG A 186 5.06 -5.53 14.11
CA ARG A 186 4.65 -5.44 15.51
C ARG A 186 3.44 -4.52 15.71
N LEU A 187 3.27 -3.51 14.86
CA LEU A 187 2.04 -2.69 14.80
C LEU A 187 0.83 -3.46 14.25
N GLY A 188 1.03 -4.67 13.72
CA GLY A 188 -0.04 -5.51 13.20
C GLY A 188 -0.40 -5.26 11.73
N ALA A 189 0.46 -4.60 10.96
CA ALA A 189 0.19 -4.25 9.57
C ALA A 189 -0.18 -5.47 8.71
N SER A 190 -1.36 -5.46 8.07
CA SER A 190 -1.85 -6.57 7.25
C SER A 190 -1.49 -6.46 5.77
N CYS A 191 -0.25 -6.02 5.48
CA CYS A 191 0.29 -5.87 4.13
C CYS A 191 0.87 -7.16 3.54
N ASP A 192 0.99 -7.20 2.21
CA ASP A 192 1.54 -8.35 1.50
C ASP A 192 3.07 -8.32 1.50
N TRP A 193 3.68 -8.88 2.54
CA TRP A 193 5.14 -8.99 2.68
C TRP A 193 5.83 -9.74 1.54
N THR A 194 5.10 -10.53 0.75
CA THR A 194 5.69 -11.20 -0.43
C THR A 194 6.02 -10.23 -1.57
N ARG A 195 5.52 -8.99 -1.48
CA ARG A 195 5.72 -7.91 -2.43
C ARG A 195 6.47 -6.72 -1.81
N GLU A 196 7.22 -6.97 -0.75
CA GLU A 196 8.11 -5.95 -0.19
C GLU A 196 9.12 -5.52 -1.26
N CYS A 197 9.24 -4.21 -1.47
CA CYS A 197 10.20 -3.64 -2.41
C CYS A 197 11.08 -2.59 -1.74
N PHE A 198 12.32 -2.52 -2.19
CA PHE A 198 13.27 -1.48 -1.84
C PHE A 198 13.57 -0.63 -3.07
N THR A 199 13.67 0.69 -2.92
CA THR A 199 13.80 1.62 -4.05
C THR A 199 15.01 1.38 -4.97
N LEU A 200 16.06 0.70 -4.49
CA LEU A 200 17.22 0.33 -5.31
C LEU A 200 17.15 -1.09 -5.88
N ASP A 201 16.04 -1.82 -5.68
CA ASP A 201 15.83 -3.11 -6.35
C ASP A 201 15.82 -2.92 -7.87
N ASP A 202 16.27 -3.94 -8.61
CA ASP A 202 16.44 -3.87 -10.06
C ASP A 202 15.17 -3.43 -10.80
N GLN A 203 14.01 -3.93 -10.37
CA GLN A 203 12.72 -3.59 -10.96
C GLN A 203 12.38 -2.10 -10.81
N LEU A 204 12.58 -1.53 -9.62
CA LEU A 204 12.29 -0.13 -9.35
C LEU A 204 13.34 0.79 -9.98
N SER A 205 14.61 0.39 -9.96
CA SER A 205 15.70 1.08 -10.65
C SER A 205 15.43 1.18 -12.16
N HIS A 206 14.97 0.09 -12.78
CA HIS A 206 14.59 0.10 -14.19
C HIS A 206 13.42 1.04 -14.48
N ALA A 207 12.41 1.08 -13.60
CA ALA A 207 11.29 2.00 -13.73
C ALA A 207 11.71 3.48 -13.69
N VAL A 208 12.71 3.83 -12.86
CA VAL A 208 13.27 5.19 -12.81
C VAL A 208 14.00 5.53 -14.11
N VAL A 209 14.80 4.60 -14.65
CA VAL A 209 15.50 4.78 -15.94
C VAL A 209 14.50 4.98 -17.08
N GLU A 210 13.48 4.14 -17.16
CA GLU A 210 12.41 4.25 -18.17
C GLU A 210 11.67 5.59 -18.05
N ALA A 211 11.32 6.01 -16.83
CA ALA A 211 10.68 7.30 -16.60
C ALA A 211 11.57 8.47 -17.04
N PHE A 212 12.88 8.40 -16.75
CA PHE A 212 13.85 9.41 -17.19
C PHE A 212 13.92 9.49 -18.72
N ILE A 213 14.07 8.35 -19.40
CA ILE A 213 14.14 8.28 -20.87
C ILE A 213 12.87 8.88 -21.48
N ARG A 214 11.68 8.46 -21.04
CA ARG A 214 10.40 8.98 -21.57
C ARG A 214 10.25 10.49 -21.36
N LEU A 215 10.66 11.00 -20.21
CA LEU A 215 10.57 12.43 -19.93
C LEU A 215 11.59 13.22 -20.75
N HIS A 216 12.78 12.66 -20.99
CA HIS A 216 13.79 13.23 -21.87
C HIS A 216 13.33 13.24 -23.34
N GLU A 217 12.80 12.14 -23.86
CA GLU A 217 12.26 12.04 -25.23
C GLU A 217 11.10 13.01 -25.48
N LYS A 218 10.29 13.30 -24.46
CA LYS A 218 9.24 14.32 -24.51
C LYS A 218 9.76 15.77 -24.42
N GLY A 219 11.07 15.96 -24.28
CA GLY A 219 11.68 17.28 -24.10
C GLY A 219 11.40 17.92 -22.73
N LEU A 220 10.95 17.15 -21.74
CA LEU A 220 10.63 17.64 -20.38
C LEU A 220 11.85 17.63 -19.44
N ILE A 221 12.86 16.82 -19.77
CA ILE A 221 14.16 16.82 -19.10
C ILE A 221 15.19 17.41 -20.04
N TYR A 222 15.93 18.39 -19.55
CA TYR A 222 17.04 19.01 -20.27
C TYR A 222 18.19 19.31 -19.29
N GLN A 223 19.38 19.48 -19.85
CA GLN A 223 20.55 19.93 -19.11
C GLN A 223 20.74 21.43 -19.37
N GLY A 224 20.89 22.21 -18.30
CA GLY A 224 21.05 23.67 -18.39
C GLY A 224 21.82 24.24 -17.20
N ILE A 225 22.29 25.47 -17.36
CA ILE A 225 22.95 26.22 -16.29
C ILE A 225 21.86 26.97 -15.53
N ILE A 226 21.74 26.67 -14.24
CA ILE A 226 20.80 27.35 -13.34
C ILE A 226 21.52 27.74 -12.05
N ILE A 227 21.10 28.85 -11.45
CA ILE A 227 21.52 29.21 -10.09
C ILE A 227 20.66 28.40 -9.13
N ARG A 228 21.29 27.61 -8.26
CA ARG A 228 20.61 26.80 -7.24
C ARG A 228 21.18 27.17 -5.89
N HIS A 229 20.33 27.53 -4.92
CA HIS A 229 20.76 27.92 -3.56
C HIS A 229 21.89 28.97 -3.53
N GLY A 230 21.90 29.93 -4.46
CA GLY A 230 22.93 30.99 -4.54
C GLY A 230 24.25 30.59 -5.21
N TYR A 231 24.39 29.35 -5.66
CA TYR A 231 25.58 28.87 -6.38
C TYR A 231 25.26 28.58 -7.84
N MET A 232 26.18 28.95 -8.73
CA MET A 232 26.10 28.62 -10.15
C MET A 232 26.64 27.19 -10.35
N PHE A 233 25.78 26.27 -10.80
CA PHE A 233 26.16 24.89 -11.06
C PHE A 233 26.49 24.70 -12.54
N TYR A 234 27.71 24.27 -12.82
CA TYR A 234 28.16 23.85 -14.14
C TYR A 234 28.12 22.32 -14.22
N TYR A 235 27.24 21.76 -15.04
CA TYR A 235 27.34 20.35 -15.40
C TYR A 235 28.35 20.22 -16.53
N LYS A 236 29.52 19.63 -16.25
CA LYS A 236 30.56 19.36 -17.25
C LYS A 236 30.02 18.33 -18.25
N LYS A 237 30.06 18.66 -19.54
CA LYS A 237 29.78 17.73 -20.64
C LYS A 237 30.80 16.59 -20.67
#